data_AF-A0A3C1KFE2-F1
#
_entry.id   AF-A0A3C1KFE2-F1
#
_cell.length_a   1.000
_cell.length_b   1.000
_cell.length_c   1.000
_cell.angle_alpha   90.00
_cell.angle_beta   90.00
_cell.angle_gamma   90.00
#
_symmetry.space_group_name_H-M   'P 1'
#
loop_
_entity.id
_entity.type
_entity.pdbx_description
1 polymer ?
#
loop_
_entity_poly.entity_id
_entity_poly.type
_entity_poly.pdbx_seq_one_letter_code
_entity_poly.pdbx_strand_id
1 'polypeptide(L)' 'ASFDVAGVHAHDVGQYLDARGIAVRVGHHCAQPLHRRFGVTATVRASTHVYNTSADVDALVEGVAGVRAFFGADA' A
#
# COMPACT_ATOMS: atom_id res chain seq x y z
N ALA A 1 -8.25 0.88 4.58
CA ALA A 1 -8.19 1.92 3.53
C ALA A 1 -7.42 1.39 2.32
N SER A 2 -7.77 1.86 1.12
CA SER A 2 -6.97 1.66 -0.11
C SER A 2 -6.22 2.95 -0.44
N PHE A 3 -4.98 2.84 -0.90
CA PHE A 3 -4.11 3.97 -1.22
C PHE A 3 -3.16 3.65 -2.39
N ASP A 4 -2.58 4.70 -2.94
CA ASP A 4 -1.55 4.67 -3.98
C ASP A 4 -0.31 5.44 -3.50
N VAL A 5 0.88 5.06 -3.97
CA VAL A 5 2.14 5.76 -3.67
C VAL A 5 2.70 6.30 -4.98
N ALA A 6 2.65 7.62 -5.14
CA ALA A 6 3.09 8.28 -6.37
C ALA A 6 4.52 7.87 -6.74
N GLY A 7 4.70 7.48 -8.01
CA GLY A 7 5.99 7.07 -8.56
C GLY A 7 6.41 5.63 -8.26
N VAL A 8 5.59 4.85 -7.54
CA VAL A 8 5.91 3.44 -7.20
C VAL A 8 4.73 2.54 -7.51
N HIS A 9 4.95 1.45 -8.25
CA HIS A 9 3.88 0.53 -8.61
C HIS A 9 3.36 -0.21 -7.38
N ALA A 10 2.02 -0.36 -7.25
CA ALA A 10 1.39 -0.92 -6.05
C ALA A 10 1.93 -2.30 -5.62
N HIS A 11 2.36 -3.15 -6.55
CA HIS A 11 2.94 -4.46 -6.20
C HIS A 11 4.32 -4.33 -5.57
N ASP A 12 5.12 -3.34 -5.98
CA ASP A 12 6.45 -3.07 -5.42
C ASP A 12 6.31 -2.52 -3.99
N VAL A 13 5.32 -1.65 -3.77
CA VAL A 13 4.94 -1.21 -2.42
C VAL A 13 4.55 -2.40 -1.54
N GLY A 14 3.73 -3.32 -2.06
CA GLY A 14 3.33 -4.52 -1.34
C GLY A 14 4.52 -5.41 -0.96
N GLN A 15 5.45 -5.64 -1.88
CA GLN A 15 6.66 -6.42 -1.62
C GLN A 15 7.58 -5.73 -0.60
N TYR A 16 7.73 -4.40 -0.69
CA TYR A 16 8.52 -3.62 0.25
C TYR A 16 7.98 -3.70 1.69
N LEU A 17 6.66 -3.63 1.84
CA LEU A 17 5.97 -3.74 3.13
C LEU A 17 6.02 -5.17 3.68
N ASP A 18 5.85 -6.19 2.83
CA ASP A 18 5.97 -7.61 3.21
C ASP A 18 7.36 -7.94 3.77
N ALA A 19 8.43 -7.42 3.13
CA ALA A 19 9.80 -7.57 3.64
C ALA A 19 10.04 -6.94 5.04
N ARG A 20 9.11 -6.11 5.51
CA ARG A 20 9.09 -5.49 6.85
C ARG A 20 8.09 -6.14 7.80
N GLY A 21 7.47 -7.26 7.39
CA GLY A 21 6.47 -7.97 8.18
C GLY A 21 5.07 -7.34 8.13
N ILE A 22 4.79 -6.41 7.21
CA ILE A 22 3.51 -5.70 7.11
C ILE A 22 2.70 -6.32 5.96
N ALA A 23 1.71 -7.14 6.31
CA ALA A 23 0.85 -7.80 5.33
C ALA A 23 -0.24 -6.84 4.79
N VAL A 24 -0.21 -6.61 3.48
CA VAL A 24 -1.22 -5.83 2.74
C VAL A 24 -1.69 -6.60 1.51
N ARG A 25 -2.81 -6.18 0.91
CA ARG A 25 -3.26 -6.70 -0.39
C ARG A 25 -2.97 -5.68 -1.48
N VAL A 26 -2.54 -6.16 -2.65
CA VAL A 26 -2.32 -5.34 -3.85
C VAL A 26 -3.24 -5.77 -4.99
N GLY A 27 -3.46 -4.89 -5.96
CA GLY A 27 -4.18 -5.16 -7.21
C GLY A 27 -5.51 -4.42 -7.32
N HIS A 28 -6.47 -5.00 -8.04
CA HIS A 28 -7.80 -4.42 -8.24
C HIS A 28 -8.79 -4.71 -7.10
N HIS A 29 -8.44 -5.61 -6.19
CA HIS A 29 -9.33 -6.06 -5.10
C HIS A 29 -10.71 -6.55 -5.58
N CYS A 30 -10.76 -7.22 -6.74
CA CYS A 30 -12.00 -7.62 -7.42
C CYS A 30 -12.93 -6.45 -7.81
N ALA A 31 -12.43 -5.21 -7.85
CA ALA A 31 -13.18 -3.99 -8.10
C ALA A 31 -12.64 -3.21 -9.30
N GLN A 32 -12.24 -3.90 -10.37
CA GLN A 32 -11.62 -3.30 -11.57
C GLN A 32 -12.43 -2.12 -12.18
N PRO A 33 -13.78 -2.14 -12.25
CA PRO A 33 -14.54 -0.98 -12.73
C PRO A 33 -14.35 0.29 -11.88
N LEU A 34 -14.22 0.14 -10.55
CA LEU A 34 -13.98 1.27 -9.64
C LEU A 34 -12.59 1.85 -9.84
N HIS A 35 -11.58 0.98 -10.00
CA HIS A 35 -10.22 1.39 -10.34
C HIS A 35 -10.17 2.20 -11.64
N ARG A 36 -10.89 1.74 -12.69
CA ARG A 36 -11.02 2.50 -13.95
C ARG A 36 -11.68 3.86 -13.75
N ARG A 37 -12.72 3.97 -12.91
CA ARG A 37 -13.40 5.24 -12.60
C ARG A 37 -12.47 6.26 -11.91
N PHE A 38 -11.49 5.79 -11.14
CA PHE A 38 -10.48 6.63 -10.48
C PHE A 38 -9.19 6.80 -11.30
N GLY A 39 -9.08 6.16 -12.46
CA GLY A 39 -7.89 6.25 -13.31
C GLY A 39 -6.65 5.56 -12.72
N VAL A 40 -6.81 4.65 -11.77
CA VAL A 40 -5.70 3.91 -11.13
C VAL A 40 -5.69 2.46 -11.60
N THR A 41 -4.51 1.93 -11.96
CA THR A 41 -4.39 0.53 -12.39
C THR A 41 -4.49 -0.42 -11.21
N ALA A 42 -3.82 -0.14 -10.10
CA ALA A 42 -3.86 -0.98 -8.90
C ALA A 42 -3.74 -0.09 -7.66
N THR A 43 -4.13 -0.60 -6.50
CA THR A 43 -3.92 0.07 -5.22
C THR A 43 -3.32 -0.91 -4.23
N VAL A 44 -2.71 -0.37 -3.18
CA VAL A 44 -2.41 -1.10 -1.95
C VAL A 44 -3.61 -0.95 -1.02
N ARG A 45 -3.99 -2.01 -0.32
CA ARG A 45 -5.08 -1.98 0.66
C ARG A 45 -4.62 -2.58 1.98
N ALA A 46 -4.62 -1.74 3.00
CA ALA A 46 -4.50 -2.15 4.40
C ALA A 46 -5.90 -2.17 5.02
N SER A 47 -6.37 -3.34 5.44
CA SER A 47 -7.67 -3.51 6.10
C SER A 47 -7.44 -3.89 7.55
N THR A 48 -7.86 -3.02 8.47
CA THR A 48 -7.79 -3.27 9.91
C THR A 48 -8.98 -4.10 10.38
N HIS A 49 -8.82 -4.77 11.52
CA HIS A 49 -9.86 -5.51 12.21
C HIS A 49 -9.76 -5.32 13.73
N VAL A 50 -10.67 -5.96 14.49
CA VAL A 50 -10.83 -5.76 15.95
C VAL A 50 -9.60 -6.09 16.78
N TYR A 51 -8.68 -6.89 16.23
CA TYR A 51 -7.43 -7.28 16.89
C TYR A 51 -6.24 -6.40 16.52
N ASN A 52 -6.40 -5.45 15.59
CA ASN A 52 -5.32 -4.53 15.27
C ASN A 52 -5.15 -3.47 16.34
N THR A 53 -3.92 -3.03 16.50
CA THR A 53 -3.52 -2.02 17.48
C THR A 53 -3.05 -0.73 16.81
N SER A 54 -2.93 0.35 17.58
CA SER A 54 -2.29 1.58 17.08
C SER A 54 -0.86 1.33 16.63
N ALA A 55 -0.13 0.42 17.29
CA ALA A 55 1.23 0.07 16.89
C ALA A 55 1.29 -0.57 15.49
N ASP A 56 0.28 -1.36 15.10
CA ASP A 56 0.20 -1.90 13.73
C ASP A 56 0.02 -0.77 12.70
N VAL A 57 -0.76 0.26 13.06
CA VAL A 57 -0.99 1.43 12.21
C VAL A 57 0.27 2.27 12.11
N ASP A 58 0.97 2.49 13.22
CA ASP A 58 2.23 3.23 13.25
C ASP A 58 3.30 2.53 12.39
N ALA A 59 3.43 1.20 12.50
CA ALA A 59 4.33 0.41 11.65
C ALA A 59 3.97 0.50 10.16
N LEU A 60 2.67 0.47 9.81
CA LEU A 60 2.22 0.68 8.44
C LEU A 60 2.59 2.07 7.92
N VAL A 61 2.36 3.12 8.70
CA VAL A 61 2.65 4.51 8.32
C VAL A 61 4.15 4.71 8.12
N GLU A 62 4.98 4.23 9.04
CA GLU A 62 6.44 4.27 8.92
C GLU A 62 6.91 3.49 7.68
N GLY A 63 6.37 2.29 7.48
CA GLY A 63 6.66 1.47 6.30
C GLY A 63 6.34 2.22 5.00
N VAL A 64 5.15 2.82 4.88
CA VAL A 64 4.75 3.56 3.67
C VAL A 64 5.63 4.80 3.45
N ALA A 65 6.02 5.50 4.51
CA ALA A 65 6.89 6.68 4.40
C ALA A 65 8.27 6.37 3.78
N GLY A 66 8.79 5.16 3.99
CA GLY A 66 10.08 4.73 3.43
C GLY A 66 10.05 4.23 1.98
N VAL A 67 8.86 4.09 1.37
CA VAL A 67 8.70 3.46 0.05
C VAL A 67 9.36 4.28 -1.07
N ARG A 68 9.06 5.57 -1.17
CA ARG A 68 9.56 6.41 -2.28
C ARG A 68 11.08 6.53 -2.26
N ALA A 69 11.67 6.72 -1.08
CA ALA A 69 13.12 6.77 -0.88
C ALA A 69 13.80 5.47 -1.32
N PHE A 70 13.23 4.31 -1.00
CA PHE A 70 13.80 3.02 -1.38
C PHE A 70 13.83 2.80 -2.91
N PHE A 71 12.78 3.23 -3.61
CA PHE A 71 12.68 3.10 -5.07
C PHE A 71 13.26 4.30 -5.84
N GLY A 72 13.83 5.30 -5.15
CA GLY A 72 14.38 6.50 -5.78
C GLY A 72 13.34 7.42 -6.42
N ALA A 73 12.09 7.39 -5.93
CA ALA A 73 10.95 8.14 -6.47
C ALA A 73 10.74 9.52 -5.82
N ASP A 74 11.74 10.03 -5.08
CA ASP A 74 11.72 11.36 -4.45
C ASP A 74 12.24 12.48 -5.37
N ALA A 75 12.81 12.11 -6.53
CA ALA A 75 13.33 13.03 -7.55
C ALA A 75 12.22 13.62 -8.45
#